data_AF-A0ABD0RWH0-F1
#
_entry.id   AF-A0ABD0RWH0-F1
#
_cell.length_a   1.000
_cell.length_b   1.000
_cell.length_c   1.000
_cell.angle_alpha   90.00
_cell.angle_beta   90.00
_cell.angle_gamma   90.00
#
_symmetry.space_group_name_H-M   'P 1'
#
loop_
_entity.id
_entity.type
_entity.pdbx_description
1 polymer ?
#
loop_
_entity_poly.entity_id
_entity_poly.type
_entity_poly.pdbx_seq_one_letter_code
_entity_poly.pdbx_strand_id
1 'polypeptide(L)' 'VRVEFMETADVCSFASKKGKYRTTVKVDKDSSISVSYVIIPMTLGNHMIEVIASAYNDDWTDGVRKTLKVV' A
#
# COMPACT_ATOMS: atom_id res chain seq x y z
N VAL A 1 -3.41 2.97 -13.18
CA VAL A 1 -2.51 3.25 -12.05
C VAL A 1 -2.05 1.93 -11.44
N ARG A 2 -0.74 1.72 -11.29
CA ARG A 2 -0.18 0.60 -10.52
C ARG A 2 -0.01 1.06 -9.08
N VAL A 3 -0.57 0.32 -8.14
CA VAL A 3 -0.44 0.56 -6.70
C VAL A 3 0.35 -0.58 -6.09
N GLU A 4 1.38 -0.25 -5.33
CA GLU A 4 2.27 -1.19 -4.63
C GLU A 4 2.10 -0.98 -3.12
N PHE A 5 1.59 -2.00 -2.43
CA PHE A 5 1.59 -2.06 -0.97
C PHE A 5 2.90 -2.69 -0.51
N MET A 6 3.69 -1.95 0.26
CA MET A 6 5.04 -2.38 0.65
C MET A 6 4.98 -3.35 1.82
N GLU A 7 5.90 -4.31 1.86
CA GLU A 7 6.05 -5.19 3.01
C GLU A 7 6.46 -4.39 4.25
N THR A 8 5.79 -4.67 5.37
CA THR A 8 6.12 -4.11 6.68
C THR A 8 6.44 -5.27 7.61
N ALA A 9 7.58 -5.20 8.30
CA ALA A 9 7.93 -6.19 9.31
C ALA A 9 6.84 -6.27 10.38
N ASP A 10 6.62 -7.47 10.93
CA ASP A 10 5.60 -7.72 11.97
C ASP A 10 4.15 -7.37 11.58
N VAL A 11 3.87 -7.23 10.28
CA VAL A 11 2.51 -7.09 9.75
C VAL A 11 2.29 -8.17 8.69
N CYS A 12 1.39 -9.10 8.99
CA CYS A 12 0.95 -10.11 8.03
C CYS A 12 -0.01 -9.50 7.02
N SER A 13 0.32 -9.59 5.73
CA SER A 13 -0.42 -9.00 4.62
C SER A 13 -0.16 -9.77 3.32
N PHE A 14 -0.80 -9.37 2.22
CA PHE A 14 -0.50 -9.93 0.90
C PHE A 14 0.94 -9.66 0.42
N ALA A 15 1.63 -8.67 1.01
CA ALA A 15 3.03 -8.34 0.70
C ALA A 15 4.04 -9.14 1.52
N SER A 16 3.62 -9.87 2.57
CA SER A 16 4.53 -10.60 3.45
C SER A 16 5.34 -11.64 2.69
N LYS A 17 6.66 -11.65 2.94
CA LYS A 17 7.69 -12.49 2.30
C LYS A 17 7.83 -12.27 0.79
N LYS A 18 7.24 -11.20 0.25
CA LYS A 18 7.27 -10.86 -1.19
C LYS A 18 7.87 -9.48 -1.45
N GLY A 19 8.18 -8.70 -0.42
CA GLY A 19 8.64 -7.32 -0.51
C GLY A 19 7.54 -6.30 -0.85
N LYS A 20 6.55 -6.69 -1.68
CA LYS A 20 5.38 -5.86 -2.03
C LYS A 20 4.24 -6.66 -2.65
N TYR A 21 3.04 -6.08 -2.59
CA TYR A 21 1.86 -6.56 -3.29
C TYR A 21 1.41 -5.53 -4.32
N ARG A 22 1.29 -5.95 -5.59
CA ARG A 22 0.96 -5.08 -6.73
C ARG A 22 -0.49 -5.27 -7.15
N THR A 23 -1.19 -4.16 -7.34
CA THR A 23 -2.53 -4.13 -7.94
C THR A 23 -2.56 -3.07 -9.03
N THR A 24 -3.22 -3.34 -10.14
CA THR A 24 -3.45 -2.33 -11.18
C THR A 24 -4.92 -1.98 -11.19
N VAL A 25 -5.22 -0.69 -11.08
CA VAL A 25 -6.59 -0.16 -11.11
C VAL A 25 -6.71 0.86 -12.23
N LYS A 26 -7.88 0.90 -12.86
CA LYS A 26 -8.27 1.96 -13.78
C LYS A 26 -9.02 3.01 -12.97
N VAL A 27 -8.60 4.27 -13.10
CA VAL A 27 -9.24 5.43 -12.48
C VAL A 27 -9.70 6.32 -13.61
N ASP A 28 -10.99 6.64 -13.64
CA ASP A 28 -11.53 7.52 -14.66
C ASP A 28 -11.21 8.98 -14.33
N LYS A 29 -11.27 9.85 -15.34
CA LYS A 29 -10.98 11.29 -15.16
C LYS A 29 -11.90 11.88 -14.10
N ASP A 30 -11.32 12.69 -13.20
CA ASP A 30 -12.05 13.40 -12.14
C ASP A 30 -12.87 12.45 -11.23
N SER A 31 -12.31 11.26 -10.96
CA SER A 31 -12.92 10.24 -10.11
C SER A 31 -11.95 9.73 -9.06
N SER A 32 -12.45 8.92 -8.13
CA SER A 32 -11.64 8.26 -7.10
C SER A 32 -12.01 6.78 -7.02
N ILE A 33 -11.02 5.94 -6.73
CA ILE A 33 -11.23 4.51 -6.46
C ILE A 33 -10.64 4.16 -5.10
N SER A 34 -11.37 3.34 -4.32
CA SER A 34 -10.85 2.78 -3.07
C SER A 34 -10.05 1.52 -3.38
N VAL A 35 -8.83 1.44 -2.84
CA VAL A 35 -8.00 0.24 -2.85
C VAL A 35 -7.85 -0.24 -1.42
N SER A 36 -8.42 -1.40 -1.11
CA SER A 36 -8.46 -1.93 0.25
C SER A 36 -7.36 -2.94 0.49
N TYR A 37 -6.73 -2.87 1.67
CA TYR A 37 -5.72 -3.82 2.12
C TYR A 37 -6.17 -4.48 3.42
N VAL A 38 -6.12 -5.81 3.45
CA VAL A 38 -6.29 -6.58 4.69
C VAL A 38 -4.92 -6.80 5.29
N ILE A 39 -4.75 -6.37 6.54
CA ILE A 39 -3.50 -6.50 7.30
C ILE A 39 -3.80 -7.05 8.70
N ILE A 40 -2.88 -7.84 9.22
CA ILE A 40 -2.93 -8.40 10.58
C ILE A 40 -1.62 -8.03 11.27
N PRO A 41 -1.61 -7.01 12.15
CA PRO A 41 -0.44 -6.70 12.95
C PRO A 41 -0.11 -7.84 13.92
N MET A 42 1.16 -8.20 14.02
CA MET A 42 1.63 -9.34 14.81
C MET A 42 2.32 -8.91 16.11
N THR A 43 2.68 -7.63 16.24
CA THR A 43 3.31 -7.07 17.44
C THR A 43 2.72 -5.70 17.81
N LEU A 44 2.81 -5.34 19.09
CA LEU A 44 2.41 -4.03 19.60
C LEU A 44 3.39 -2.94 19.17
N GLY A 45 2.95 -1.69 19.19
CA GLY A 45 3.78 -0.53 18.89
C GLY A 45 3.43 0.13 17.56
N ASN A 46 4.42 0.76 16.93
CA ASN A 46 4.22 1.59 15.75
C ASN A 46 4.79 0.92 14.51
N HIS A 47 3.93 0.68 13.51
CA HIS A 47 4.27 0.07 12.24
C HIS A 47 4.15 1.07 11.10
N MET A 48 5.14 1.18 10.22
CA MET A 48 5.11 2.12 9.10
C MET A 48 4.49 1.44 7.88
N ILE A 49 3.23 1.76 7.59
CA ILE A 49 2.53 1.27 6.40
C ILE A 49 2.82 2.20 5.23
N GLU A 50 3.26 1.64 4.12
CA GLU A 50 3.63 2.38 2.91
C GLU A 50 2.91 1.86 1.66
N VAL A 51 2.38 2.79 0.87
CA VAL A 51 1.72 2.53 -0.41
C VAL A 51 2.27 3.49 -1.45
N ILE A 52 2.69 2.96 -2.60
CA ILE A 52 3.24 3.73 -3.71
C ILE A 52 2.33 3.55 -4.93
N ALA A 53 1.92 4.65 -5.55
CA ALA A 53 1.13 4.66 -6.78
C ALA A 53 1.94 5.26 -7.94
N SER A 54 1.85 4.63 -9.11
CA SER A 54 2.43 5.11 -10.36
C SER A 54 1.41 5.08 -11.50
N ALA A 55 1.27 6.20 -12.21
CA ALA A 55 0.51 6.24 -13.45
C ALA A 55 1.22 5.41 -14.53
N TYR A 56 0.45 4.79 -15.42
CA TYR A 56 1.03 4.08 -16.56
C TYR A 56 1.29 5.09 -17.67
N ASN A 57 2.43 4.98 -18.34
CA ASN A 57 2.84 5.81 -19.48
C ASN A 57 3.05 7.31 -19.18
N ASP A 58 3.01 7.70 -17.91
CA ASP A 58 3.30 9.05 -17.42
C ASP A 58 4.27 8.98 -16.24
N ASP A 59 5.03 10.04 -16.00
CA ASP A 59 6.00 10.12 -14.88
C ASP A 59 5.35 10.53 -13.54
N TRP A 60 4.03 10.41 -13.42
CA TRP A 60 3.31 10.74 -12.19
C TRP A 60 3.39 9.59 -11.18
N THR A 61 4.06 9.88 -10.07
CA THR A 61 4.22 8.95 -8.96
C THR A 61 3.90 9.67 -7.65
N ASP A 62 3.26 8.95 -6.74
CA ASP A 62 2.99 9.42 -5.39
C ASP A 62 3.14 8.26 -4.40
N GLY A 63 3.52 8.58 -3.17
CA GLY A 63 3.80 7.61 -2.13
C GLY A 63 3.33 8.11 -0.78
N VAL A 64 2.54 7.30 -0.08
CA VAL A 64 2.04 7.63 1.25
C VAL A 64 2.62 6.64 2.25
N ARG A 65 3.28 7.18 3.28
CA ARG A 65 3.76 6.42 4.43
C ARG A 65 3.13 6.95 5.71
N LYS A 66 2.45 6.07 6.46
CA LYS A 66 1.72 6.42 7.69
C LYS A 66 2.02 5.42 8.80
N THR A 67 2.06 5.92 10.03
CA THR A 67 2.24 5.09 11.23
C THR A 67 0.91 4.48 11.65
N LEU A 68 0.85 3.16 11.71
CA LEU A 68 -0.21 2.39 12.36
C LEU A 68 0.22 2.11 13.81
N LYS A 69 -0.50 2.68 14.78
CA LYS A 69 -0.29 2.40 16.20
C LYS A 69 -1.15 1.21 16.63
N VAL A 70 -0.51 0.14 17.10
CA VAL A 70 -1.13 -1.09 17.61
C VAL A 70 -1.00 -1.09 19.12
N VAL A 71 -2.13 -1.25 19.81
CA VAL A 71 -2.29 -1.16 21.27
C VAL A 71 -2.77 -2.47 21.87
#